data_AF-A0A2N2IGM4-F1
#
_entry.id   AF-A0A2N2IGM4-F1
#
_cell.length_a   1.000
_cell.length_b   1.000
_cell.length_c   1.000
_cell.angle_alpha   90.00
_cell.angle_beta   90.00
_cell.angle_gamma   90.00
#
_symmetry.space_group_name_H-M   'P 1'
#
loop_
_entity.id
_entity.type
_entity.pdbx_description
1 polymer ?
#
loop_
_entity_poly.entity_id
_entity_poly.type
_entity_poly.pdbx_seq_one_letter_code
_entity_poly.pdbx_strand_id
1 'polypeptide(L)'
;MRQESIVTLLLFYIIVFGGCAQNSTGTAICGDGAKNGQEVCDGENLGDAVCTDLGFYGGTLACDAQCQFNTSGCVGRCGDNIVQGSADEQCDGSVLAGATCQQLGYHGGVLACTATCTFDETDCAASGRCGDGTLDTDNEDCDGAIPDNITCNTLGHYGGSLACTEACTFDISGCERCGDGILQSDRQEACDQSQLGTNTCASLGLPAGTLTCKSTCQYETANCNVLSQNGTPGEDRALDAAMTADHQLILVGATSGGLDGEAALGLSDGFVTRVNPATGARLWTHLMGTTGADEANSVALDAAGNIYVTGTTGGALPGFTSV
;
A
#
# COMPACT_ATOMS: atom_id res chain seq x y z
N MET A 1 -45.25 -34.99 38.02
CA MET A 1 -44.06 -34.80 38.88
C MET A 1 -43.82 -33.29 38.97
N ARG A 2 -44.75 -32.56 39.62
CA ARG A 2 -44.60 -31.89 40.92
C ARG A 2 -43.36 -30.99 41.03
N GLN A 3 -43.56 -29.70 40.73
CA GLN A 3 -42.80 -28.57 41.27
C GLN A 3 -43.11 -28.46 42.77
N GLU A 4 -42.09 -28.35 43.61
CA GLU A 4 -42.25 -28.01 45.02
C GLU A 4 -41.87 -26.54 45.24
N SER A 5 -42.86 -25.74 45.61
CA SER A 5 -42.70 -24.37 46.09
C SER A 5 -42.40 -24.39 47.58
N ILE A 6 -41.24 -23.89 47.99
CA ILE A 6 -40.90 -23.68 49.40
C ILE A 6 -41.42 -22.30 49.81
N VAL A 7 -42.51 -22.31 50.59
CA VAL A 7 -43.07 -21.14 51.29
C VAL A 7 -42.37 -21.03 52.64
N THR A 8 -41.50 -20.05 52.82
CA THR A 8 -40.83 -19.77 54.09
C THR A 8 -41.72 -18.89 54.96
N LEU A 9 -42.31 -19.52 55.99
CA LEU A 9 -43.18 -18.94 57.00
C LEU A 9 -42.35 -18.16 58.04
N LEU A 10 -42.40 -16.82 58.02
CA LEU A 10 -41.81 -15.97 59.06
C LEU A 10 -42.81 -15.76 60.20
N LEU A 11 -42.58 -16.49 61.30
CA LEU A 11 -43.27 -16.32 62.58
C LEU A 11 -42.81 -15.03 63.27
N PHE A 12 -43.75 -14.12 63.50
CA PHE A 12 -43.63 -12.98 64.40
C PHE A 12 -43.36 -13.47 65.83
N TYR A 13 -42.17 -13.17 66.38
CA TYR A 13 -41.89 -13.32 67.80
C TYR A 13 -41.85 -11.93 68.44
N ILE A 14 -42.93 -11.56 69.11
CA ILE A 14 -43.03 -10.36 69.94
C ILE A 14 -42.30 -10.66 71.26
N ILE A 15 -41.14 -10.04 71.46
CA ILE A 15 -40.46 -9.99 72.75
C ILE A 15 -40.62 -8.57 73.29
N VAL A 16 -41.52 -8.42 74.26
CA VAL A 16 -41.58 -7.25 75.14
C VAL A 16 -40.69 -7.54 76.33
N PHE A 17 -39.57 -6.84 76.45
CA PHE A 17 -38.90 -6.65 77.74
C PHE A 17 -38.97 -5.17 78.12
N GLY A 18 -39.61 -4.94 79.26
CA GLY A 18 -39.70 -3.66 79.93
C GLY A 18 -38.32 -3.12 80.30
N GLY A 19 -38.23 -1.79 80.26
CA GLY A 19 -36.96 -1.08 80.28
C GLY A 19 -36.19 -1.13 81.60
N CYS A 20 -34.92 -0.75 81.47
CA CYS A 20 -34.18 -0.02 82.48
C CYS A 20 -33.87 1.36 81.89
N ALA A 21 -34.64 2.37 82.30
CA ALA A 21 -34.26 3.76 82.10
C ALA A 21 -33.05 4.06 83.00
N GLN A 22 -31.85 4.02 82.41
CA GLN A 22 -30.74 4.82 82.91
C GLN A 22 -30.74 6.11 82.10
N ASN A 23 -31.22 7.14 82.79
CA ASN A 23 -31.17 8.53 82.40
C ASN A 23 -29.72 8.97 82.22
N SER A 24 -29.25 8.99 80.97
CA SER A 24 -28.31 9.99 80.43
C SER A 24 -28.22 9.93 78.90
N THR A 25 -29.32 9.63 78.19
CA THR A 25 -29.36 9.83 76.73
C THR A 25 -29.85 11.25 76.47
N GLY A 26 -28.91 12.19 76.43
CA GLY A 26 -29.16 13.43 75.70
C GLY A 26 -29.70 13.02 74.34
N THR A 27 -30.92 13.45 74.02
CA THR A 27 -31.35 13.51 72.62
C THR A 27 -30.23 14.24 71.89
N ALA A 28 -29.61 13.60 70.90
CA ALA A 28 -28.66 14.28 70.04
C ALA A 28 -29.40 15.49 69.46
N ILE A 29 -28.99 16.69 69.88
CA ILE A 29 -29.60 17.95 69.49
C ILE A 29 -28.55 18.66 68.67
N CYS A 30 -28.86 18.81 67.39
CA CYS A 30 -27.94 19.45 66.48
C CYS A 30 -27.67 20.90 66.87
N GLY A 31 -26.40 21.23 67.01
CA GLY A 31 -25.91 22.53 67.45
C GLY A 31 -25.77 22.68 68.97
N ASP A 32 -25.67 21.56 69.72
CA ASP A 32 -25.42 21.58 71.16
C ASP A 32 -23.92 21.67 71.52
N GLY A 33 -23.05 21.68 70.51
CA GLY A 33 -21.60 21.80 70.64
C GLY A 33 -20.88 20.49 70.86
N ALA A 34 -21.59 19.35 70.91
CA ALA A 34 -21.00 18.04 71.13
C ALA A 34 -21.51 17.01 70.11
N LYS A 35 -20.61 16.49 69.25
CA LYS A 35 -20.91 15.34 68.39
C LYS A 35 -21.28 14.11 69.24
N ASN A 36 -22.58 13.83 69.38
CA ASN A 36 -23.09 12.81 70.29
C ASN A 36 -24.31 12.06 69.70
N GLY A 37 -24.62 10.87 70.23
CA GLY A 37 -25.74 10.06 69.76
C GLY A 37 -25.63 9.62 68.29
N GLN A 38 -26.58 10.02 67.44
CA GLN A 38 -26.68 9.63 66.01
C GLN A 38 -26.15 10.69 65.03
N GLU A 39 -25.60 11.80 65.51
CA GLU A 39 -25.12 12.90 64.68
C GLU A 39 -23.72 12.61 64.11
N VAL A 40 -23.51 12.95 62.84
CA VAL A 40 -22.20 12.77 62.18
C VAL A 40 -21.26 13.97 62.36
N CYS A 41 -21.82 15.14 62.69
CA CYS A 41 -21.15 16.40 63.02
C CYS A 41 -22.07 17.26 63.93
N ASP A 42 -21.53 18.29 64.60
CA ASP A 42 -22.31 19.30 65.33
C ASP A 42 -21.67 20.69 65.17
N GLY A 43 -22.34 21.62 64.48
CA GLY A 43 -21.80 22.97 64.26
C GLY A 43 -20.42 22.96 63.57
N GLU A 44 -19.38 23.46 64.24
CA GLU A 44 -17.98 23.39 63.76
C GLU A 44 -17.27 22.08 64.13
N ASN A 45 -17.87 21.27 65.00
CA ASN A 45 -17.31 20.00 65.45
C ASN A 45 -17.57 18.89 64.43
N LEU A 46 -16.68 18.78 63.44
CA LEU A 46 -16.73 17.75 62.39
C LEU A 46 -16.10 16.41 62.82
N GLY A 47 -15.40 16.37 63.96
CA GLY A 47 -14.66 15.21 64.43
C GLY A 47 -13.54 14.78 63.48
N ASP A 48 -12.71 15.74 63.08
CA ASP A 48 -11.57 15.64 62.14
C ASP A 48 -11.92 15.32 60.68
N ALA A 49 -13.19 15.08 60.36
CA ALA A 49 -13.62 14.83 58.99
C ALA A 49 -13.37 16.04 58.08
N VAL A 50 -12.78 15.76 56.92
CA VAL A 50 -12.57 16.73 55.84
C VAL A 50 -13.17 16.23 54.52
N CYS A 51 -13.25 17.11 53.52
CA CYS A 51 -13.82 16.76 52.20
C CYS A 51 -13.11 15.54 51.55
N THR A 52 -11.81 15.38 51.77
CA THR A 52 -11.03 14.24 51.23
C THR A 52 -11.45 12.90 51.81
N ASP A 53 -11.92 12.86 53.06
CA ASP A 53 -12.44 11.63 53.68
C ASP A 53 -13.76 11.18 53.03
N LEU A 54 -14.45 12.10 52.36
CA LEU A 54 -15.71 11.87 51.66
C LEU A 54 -15.53 11.68 50.15
N GLY A 55 -14.27 11.58 49.68
CA GLY A 55 -13.94 11.32 48.28
C GLY A 55 -13.90 12.54 47.37
N PHE A 56 -13.83 13.75 47.93
CA PHE A 56 -13.56 14.98 47.18
C PHE A 56 -12.07 15.32 47.19
N TYR A 57 -11.58 16.12 46.24
CA TYR A 57 -10.15 16.47 46.19
C TYR A 57 -9.75 17.58 47.16
N GLY A 58 -10.70 18.40 47.60
CA GLY A 58 -10.45 19.46 48.57
C GLY A 58 -11.70 20.26 48.94
N GLY A 59 -11.47 21.49 49.41
CA GLY A 59 -12.52 22.41 49.83
C GLY A 59 -12.74 22.44 51.35
N THR A 60 -13.87 23.01 51.76
CA THR A 60 -14.24 23.17 53.17
C THR A 60 -15.51 22.38 53.46
N LEU A 61 -15.40 21.40 54.35
CA LEU A 61 -16.54 20.64 54.84
C LEU A 61 -17.27 21.44 55.93
N ALA A 62 -18.59 21.40 55.93
CA ALA A 62 -19.41 22.04 56.97
C ALA A 62 -20.43 21.05 57.54
N CYS A 63 -21.05 21.41 58.66
CA CYS A 63 -22.19 20.69 59.22
C CYS A 63 -23.47 21.47 58.93
N ASP A 64 -24.52 20.80 58.45
CA ASP A 64 -25.82 21.43 58.24
C ASP A 64 -26.69 21.46 59.52
N ALA A 65 -27.84 22.12 59.43
CA ALA A 65 -28.79 22.26 60.54
C ALA A 65 -29.51 20.95 60.91
N GLN A 66 -29.24 19.85 60.20
CA GLN A 66 -29.74 18.50 60.49
C GLN A 66 -28.58 17.58 60.96
N CYS A 67 -27.42 18.16 61.23
CA CYS A 67 -26.21 17.48 61.67
C CYS A 67 -25.74 16.39 60.69
N GLN A 68 -25.90 16.70 59.40
CA GLN A 68 -25.31 15.97 58.29
C GLN A 68 -24.13 16.77 57.72
N PHE A 69 -23.19 16.06 57.11
CA PHE A 69 -22.10 16.71 56.38
C PHE A 69 -22.63 17.48 55.18
N ASN A 70 -22.43 18.79 55.19
CA ASN A 70 -22.68 19.65 54.05
C ASN A 70 -21.43 19.71 53.16
N THR A 71 -21.52 19.05 52.01
CA THR A 71 -20.44 18.97 51.02
C THR A 71 -20.47 20.11 50.01
N SER A 72 -21.34 21.12 50.15
CA SER A 72 -21.44 22.22 49.17
C SER A 72 -20.17 23.07 49.06
N GLY A 73 -19.32 23.04 50.09
CA GLY A 73 -18.01 23.68 50.08
C GLY A 73 -16.86 22.78 49.64
N CYS A 74 -17.12 21.49 49.35
CA CYS A 74 -16.12 20.58 48.82
C CYS A 74 -15.92 20.81 47.32
N VAL A 75 -14.70 20.55 46.83
CA VAL A 75 -14.27 20.87 45.46
C VAL A 75 -13.78 19.61 44.77
N GLY A 76 -14.43 19.29 43.65
CA GLY A 76 -14.04 18.22 42.73
C GLY A 76 -14.13 16.82 43.33
N ARG A 77 -14.50 15.84 42.52
CA ARG A 77 -14.45 14.42 42.88
C ARG A 77 -14.49 13.57 41.63
N CYS A 78 -13.94 12.37 41.72
CA CYS A 78 -14.17 11.37 40.69
C CYS A 78 -15.67 11.00 40.58
N GLY A 79 -16.17 10.99 39.35
CA GLY A 79 -17.54 10.65 39.00
C GLY A 79 -18.50 11.84 38.90
N ASP A 80 -18.01 13.09 38.86
CA ASP A 80 -18.84 14.28 38.69
C ASP A 80 -18.96 14.76 37.23
N ASN A 81 -18.43 13.98 36.28
CA ASN A 81 -18.35 14.23 34.84
C ASN A 81 -17.52 15.46 34.45
N ILE A 82 -16.57 15.87 35.29
CA ILE A 82 -15.63 16.95 34.98
C ILE A 82 -14.21 16.43 35.22
N VAL A 83 -13.36 16.43 34.20
CA VAL A 83 -11.96 16.02 34.39
C VAL A 83 -11.16 17.12 35.09
N GLN A 84 -10.71 16.83 36.30
CA GLN A 84 -10.00 17.75 37.18
C GLN A 84 -8.50 17.52 37.12
N GLY A 85 -7.86 18.18 36.15
CA GLY A 85 -6.41 18.10 35.97
C GLY A 85 -5.58 18.56 37.18
N SER A 86 -6.15 19.36 38.10
CA SER A 86 -5.49 19.74 39.36
C SER A 86 -5.41 18.61 40.39
N ALA A 87 -6.17 17.53 40.18
CA ALA A 87 -6.20 16.33 41.01
C ALA A 87 -5.64 15.10 40.25
N ASP A 88 -4.94 15.34 39.12
CA ASP A 88 -4.37 14.31 38.24
C ASP A 88 -5.40 13.31 37.68
N GLU A 89 -6.66 13.71 37.54
CA GLU A 89 -7.65 12.90 36.82
C GLU A 89 -7.29 12.81 35.34
N GLN A 90 -7.27 11.59 34.82
CA GLN A 90 -7.12 11.33 33.39
C GLN A 90 -8.47 11.37 32.66
N CYS A 91 -9.54 10.99 33.37
CA CYS A 91 -10.92 10.92 32.89
C CYS A 91 -11.89 11.03 34.06
N ASP A 92 -13.18 11.25 33.78
CA ASP A 92 -14.26 11.17 34.77
C ASP A 92 -15.52 10.55 34.14
N GLY A 93 -15.91 9.36 34.61
CA GLY A 93 -17.07 8.64 34.08
C GLY A 93 -16.92 8.35 32.59
N SER A 94 -17.80 8.94 31.76
CA SER A 94 -17.68 8.84 30.29
C SER A 94 -16.84 9.94 29.65
N VAL A 95 -16.35 10.90 30.43
CA VAL A 95 -15.57 12.04 29.94
C VAL A 95 -14.09 11.65 29.91
N LEU A 96 -13.59 11.31 28.73
CA LEU A 96 -12.21 10.85 28.53
C LEU A 96 -11.24 11.97 28.12
N ALA A 97 -11.65 13.24 28.25
CA ALA A 97 -10.88 14.40 27.80
C ALA A 97 -10.42 14.35 26.32
N GLY A 98 -11.14 13.60 25.47
CA GLY A 98 -10.80 13.40 24.06
C GLY A 98 -9.84 12.24 23.80
N ALA A 99 -9.37 11.55 24.84
CA ALA A 99 -8.51 10.37 24.73
C ALA A 99 -9.22 9.19 24.04
N THR A 100 -8.48 8.47 23.20
CA THR A 100 -8.90 7.20 22.61
C THR A 100 -7.78 6.16 22.72
N CYS A 101 -8.09 4.88 22.55
CA CYS A 101 -7.07 3.84 22.53
C CYS A 101 -5.98 4.12 21.46
N GLN A 102 -6.35 4.64 20.29
CA GLN A 102 -5.40 5.02 19.23
C GLN A 102 -4.46 6.13 19.65
N GLN A 103 -4.93 7.11 20.43
CA GLN A 103 -4.08 8.17 20.95
C GLN A 103 -3.11 7.69 22.04
N LEU A 104 -3.44 6.57 22.70
CA LEU A 104 -2.57 5.89 23.67
C LEU A 104 -1.63 4.87 23.02
N GLY A 105 -1.68 4.71 21.69
CA GLY A 105 -0.77 3.84 20.92
C GLY A 105 -1.28 2.42 20.68
N TYR A 106 -2.56 2.14 20.93
CA TYR A 106 -3.20 0.86 20.61
C TYR A 106 -3.89 0.91 19.24
N HIS A 107 -4.07 -0.24 18.58
CA HIS A 107 -4.74 -0.27 17.26
C HIS A 107 -6.24 -0.02 17.31
N GLY A 108 -6.86 -0.33 18.43
CA GLY A 108 -8.32 -0.32 18.57
C GLY A 108 -8.79 -0.42 20.03
N GLY A 109 -10.06 -0.75 20.19
CA GLY A 109 -10.72 -0.88 21.49
C GLY A 109 -11.49 0.36 21.93
N VAL A 110 -12.21 0.22 23.03
CA VAL A 110 -12.99 1.26 23.70
C VAL A 110 -12.29 1.65 24.99
N LEU A 111 -11.72 2.85 25.02
CA LEU A 111 -11.13 3.41 26.22
C LEU A 111 -12.23 3.72 27.24
N ALA A 112 -12.05 3.27 28.49
CA ALA A 112 -12.97 3.54 29.57
C ALA A 112 -12.29 4.30 30.72
N CYS A 113 -13.07 4.68 31.72
CA CYS A 113 -12.58 5.34 32.93
C CYS A 113 -12.84 4.46 34.15
N THR A 114 -11.82 4.29 34.99
CA THR A 114 -11.94 3.55 36.24
C THR A 114 -12.68 4.37 37.32
N ALA A 115 -13.09 3.71 38.40
CA ALA A 115 -13.68 4.38 39.56
C ALA A 115 -12.70 5.30 40.32
N THR A 116 -11.41 5.27 39.98
CA THR A 116 -10.36 6.15 40.52
C THR A 116 -9.93 7.21 39.50
N CYS A 117 -10.71 7.44 38.44
CA CYS A 117 -10.48 8.48 37.44
C CYS A 117 -9.15 8.36 36.68
N THR A 118 -8.71 7.10 36.49
CA THR A 118 -7.61 6.73 35.59
C THR A 118 -8.18 6.05 34.36
N PHE A 119 -7.44 6.08 33.25
CA PHE A 119 -7.83 5.32 32.06
C PHE A 119 -7.86 3.82 32.34
N ASP A 120 -8.91 3.16 31.87
CA ASP A 120 -9.01 1.71 31.79
C ASP A 120 -8.66 1.28 30.37
N GLU A 121 -7.44 0.78 30.22
CA GLU A 121 -6.87 0.36 28.94
C GLU A 121 -7.14 -1.13 28.64
N THR A 122 -7.96 -1.83 29.43
CA THR A 122 -8.14 -3.29 29.29
C THR A 122 -8.64 -3.68 27.89
N ASP A 123 -9.61 -2.95 27.34
CA ASP A 123 -10.15 -3.21 26.00
C ASP A 123 -9.20 -2.71 24.88
N CYS A 124 -8.44 -1.65 25.16
CA CYS A 124 -7.38 -1.18 24.26
C CYS A 124 -6.28 -2.23 24.11
N ALA A 125 -5.81 -2.78 25.24
CA ALA A 125 -4.77 -3.80 25.29
C ALA A 125 -5.20 -5.11 24.62
N ALA A 126 -6.50 -5.43 24.61
CA ALA A 126 -7.02 -6.57 23.88
C ALA A 126 -6.95 -6.40 22.35
N SER A 127 -6.82 -5.16 21.87
CA SER A 127 -6.65 -4.84 20.44
C SER A 127 -5.18 -4.78 20.01
N GLY A 128 -4.23 -5.00 20.93
CA GLY A 128 -2.80 -5.03 20.64
C GLY A 128 -2.16 -3.66 20.42
N ARG A 129 -0.83 -3.66 20.41
CA ARG A 129 -0.01 -2.49 20.03
C ARG A 129 1.24 -2.92 19.29
N CYS A 130 1.73 -2.01 18.46
CA CYS A 130 2.99 -2.21 17.75
C CYS A 130 4.17 -2.34 18.72
N GLY A 131 4.90 -3.45 18.62
CA GLY A 131 6.09 -3.78 19.41
C GLY A 131 5.80 -4.51 20.73
N ASP A 132 4.67 -5.20 20.88
CA ASP A 132 4.30 -5.90 22.12
C ASP A 132 4.75 -7.37 22.24
N GLY A 133 5.36 -7.91 21.19
CA GLY A 133 5.83 -9.29 21.11
C GLY A 133 4.77 -10.26 20.55
N THR A 134 3.60 -9.78 20.15
CA THR A 134 2.54 -10.57 19.52
C THR A 134 2.17 -10.01 18.14
N LEU A 135 2.13 -10.88 17.13
CA LEU A 135 1.68 -10.48 15.80
C LEU A 135 0.15 -10.54 15.72
N ASP A 136 -0.49 -9.39 15.84
CA ASP A 136 -1.94 -9.25 15.71
C ASP A 136 -2.35 -9.13 14.24
N THR A 137 -2.46 -10.27 13.54
CA THR A 137 -2.60 -10.34 12.07
C THR A 137 -3.82 -9.61 11.48
N ASP A 138 -4.82 -9.26 12.30
CA ASP A 138 -5.99 -8.47 11.87
C ASP A 138 -5.68 -6.95 11.83
N ASN A 139 -4.57 -6.52 12.43
CA ASN A 139 -4.20 -5.13 12.68
C ASN A 139 -2.75 -4.78 12.30
N GLU A 140 -1.86 -5.75 12.21
CA GLU A 140 -0.43 -5.58 11.94
C GLU A 140 0.10 -6.54 10.88
N ASP A 141 1.01 -6.04 10.04
CA ASP A 141 1.79 -6.88 9.13
C ASP A 141 3.03 -7.49 9.84
N CYS A 142 3.56 -6.79 10.84
CA CYS A 142 4.76 -7.13 11.60
C CYS A 142 4.72 -6.47 12.98
N ASP A 143 5.49 -6.97 13.95
CA ASP A 143 5.48 -6.48 15.35
C ASP A 143 6.90 -6.01 15.76
N GLY A 144 7.38 -4.96 15.10
CA GLY A 144 8.76 -4.46 15.21
C GLY A 144 9.83 -5.37 14.57
N ALA A 145 9.60 -6.68 14.54
CA ALA A 145 10.36 -7.67 13.78
C ALA A 145 9.53 -8.22 12.61
N ILE A 146 10.20 -8.54 11.51
CA ILE A 146 9.58 -9.19 10.37
C ILE A 146 9.36 -10.68 10.68
N PRO A 147 8.16 -11.25 10.44
CA PRO A 147 7.94 -12.69 10.59
C PRO A 147 8.89 -13.52 9.71
N ASP A 148 9.44 -14.62 10.23
CA ASP A 148 10.51 -15.41 9.58
C ASP A 148 10.20 -15.87 8.13
N ASN A 149 8.92 -16.05 7.79
CA ASN A 149 8.47 -16.49 6.48
C ASN A 149 8.17 -15.34 5.51
N ILE A 150 8.32 -14.09 5.95
CA ILE A 150 8.11 -12.91 5.13
C ILE A 150 9.46 -12.29 4.76
N THR A 151 9.65 -12.11 3.46
CA THR A 151 10.81 -11.47 2.87
C THR A 151 10.31 -10.60 1.72
N CYS A 152 11.15 -9.70 1.22
CA CYS A 152 10.86 -9.01 -0.04
C CYS A 152 10.44 -9.99 -1.16
N ASN A 153 11.07 -11.17 -1.23
CA ASN A 153 10.75 -12.20 -2.21
C ASN A 153 9.33 -12.75 -2.09
N THR A 154 8.86 -12.99 -0.86
CA THR A 154 7.50 -13.50 -0.64
C THR A 154 6.43 -12.43 -0.86
N LEU A 155 6.81 -11.15 -0.85
CA LEU A 155 5.97 -10.00 -1.21
C LEU A 155 6.04 -9.64 -2.70
N GLY A 156 6.73 -10.44 -3.54
CA GLY A 156 6.79 -10.25 -4.98
C GLY A 156 7.93 -9.35 -5.47
N HIS A 157 8.95 -9.12 -4.65
CA HIS A 157 10.20 -8.43 -5.01
C HIS A 157 11.33 -9.44 -5.27
N TYR A 158 12.51 -8.97 -5.69
CA TYR A 158 13.64 -9.85 -6.07
C TYR A 158 14.64 -10.10 -4.93
N GLY A 159 14.63 -9.22 -3.91
CA GLY A 159 15.56 -9.26 -2.79
C GLY A 159 15.49 -8.00 -1.93
N GLY A 160 16.59 -7.69 -1.26
CA GLY A 160 16.72 -6.52 -0.39
C GLY A 160 16.35 -6.73 1.08
N SER A 161 16.29 -5.62 1.82
CA SER A 161 15.99 -5.58 3.25
C SER A 161 14.55 -5.13 3.47
N LEU A 162 13.74 -6.01 4.06
CA LEU A 162 12.40 -5.67 4.52
C LEU A 162 12.49 -5.14 5.95
N ALA A 163 11.82 -4.03 6.23
CA ALA A 163 11.76 -3.45 7.57
C ALA A 163 10.32 -3.36 8.06
N CYS A 164 10.14 -3.36 9.39
CA CYS A 164 8.87 -3.09 10.02
C CYS A 164 8.81 -1.62 10.41
N THR A 165 7.77 -0.90 10.02
CA THR A 165 7.58 0.51 10.41
C THR A 165 7.12 0.64 11.87
N GLU A 166 7.19 1.84 12.43
CA GLU A 166 6.60 2.17 13.74
C GLU A 166 5.05 2.04 13.76
N ALA A 167 4.44 1.97 12.57
CA ALA A 167 3.01 1.68 12.42
C ALA A 167 2.73 0.19 12.18
N CYS A 168 3.73 -0.69 12.37
CA CYS A 168 3.60 -2.14 12.20
C CYS A 168 3.10 -2.60 10.82
N THR A 169 3.49 -1.83 9.79
CA THR A 169 3.33 -2.18 8.37
C THR A 169 4.67 -2.49 7.72
N PHE A 170 4.66 -3.30 6.66
CA PHE A 170 5.87 -3.62 5.90
C PHE A 170 6.42 -2.40 5.15
N ASP A 171 7.67 -2.02 5.46
CA ASP A 171 8.43 -1.06 4.68
C ASP A 171 9.21 -1.77 3.57
N ILE A 172 8.69 -1.65 2.35
CA ILE A 172 9.28 -2.22 1.13
C ILE A 172 10.29 -1.30 0.44
N SER A 173 10.63 -0.14 1.01
CA SER A 173 11.56 0.81 0.39
C SER A 173 12.98 0.25 0.25
N GLY A 174 13.36 -0.68 1.14
CA GLY A 174 14.61 -1.44 1.06
C GLY A 174 14.53 -2.71 0.20
N CYS A 175 13.37 -3.03 -0.38
CA CYS A 175 13.22 -4.17 -1.27
C CYS A 175 13.67 -3.84 -2.69
N GLU A 176 14.58 -4.66 -3.22
CA GLU A 176 15.13 -4.54 -4.57
C GLU A 176 14.05 -4.83 -5.62
N ARG A 177 14.04 -4.05 -6.70
CA ARG A 177 13.02 -4.15 -7.76
C ARG A 177 13.66 -4.01 -9.13
N CYS A 178 13.14 -4.76 -10.07
CA CYS A 178 13.39 -4.54 -11.49
C CYS A 178 13.10 -3.07 -11.85
N GLY A 179 14.13 -2.34 -12.25
CA GLY A 179 14.02 -0.93 -12.59
C GLY A 179 14.34 0.04 -11.47
N ASP A 180 15.14 -0.37 -10.49
CA ASP A 180 15.73 0.51 -9.49
C ASP A 180 17.05 1.18 -9.97
N GLY A 181 17.49 0.83 -11.18
CA GLY A 181 18.66 1.42 -11.83
C GLY A 181 19.98 0.80 -11.41
N ILE A 182 19.95 -0.40 -10.81
CA ILE A 182 21.13 -1.15 -10.40
C ILE A 182 21.02 -2.60 -10.89
N LEU A 183 21.87 -3.00 -11.83
CA LEU A 183 21.95 -4.41 -12.28
C LEU A 183 22.50 -5.35 -11.18
N GLN A 184 21.64 -6.19 -10.59
CA GLN A 184 21.94 -7.11 -9.49
C GLN A 184 22.36 -8.51 -9.97
N SER A 185 23.61 -8.58 -10.45
CA SER A 185 24.18 -9.79 -11.07
C SER A 185 24.25 -11.04 -10.16
N ASP A 186 24.22 -10.88 -8.84
CA ASP A 186 24.25 -11.98 -7.86
C ASP A 186 22.87 -12.62 -7.60
N ARG A 187 21.78 -12.04 -8.12
CA ARG A 187 20.39 -12.50 -7.91
C ARG A 187 19.60 -12.79 -9.19
N GLN A 188 20.30 -13.06 -10.30
CA GLN A 188 19.73 -13.48 -11.60
C GLN A 188 18.91 -12.39 -12.33
N GLU A 189 19.17 -11.12 -12.04
CA GLU A 189 18.67 -10.02 -12.85
C GLU A 189 19.46 -9.95 -14.17
N ALA A 190 18.80 -10.23 -15.31
CA ALA A 190 19.48 -10.20 -16.60
C ALA A 190 19.71 -8.76 -17.09
N CYS A 191 18.82 -7.83 -16.72
CA CYS A 191 18.85 -6.42 -17.09
C CYS A 191 18.01 -5.59 -16.11
N ASP A 192 18.27 -4.29 -16.02
CA ASP A 192 17.44 -3.30 -15.31
C ASP A 192 17.19 -2.11 -16.26
N GLN A 193 15.95 -1.82 -16.64
CA GLN A 193 15.61 -0.73 -17.59
C GLN A 193 16.54 -0.69 -18.82
N SER A 194 17.41 0.33 -18.90
CA SER A 194 18.42 0.53 -19.95
C SER A 194 19.79 -0.08 -19.61
N GLN A 195 19.99 -0.51 -18.38
CA GLN A 195 21.18 -1.26 -17.94
C GLN A 195 21.06 -2.72 -18.39
N LEU A 196 21.55 -2.98 -19.59
CA LEU A 196 21.58 -4.32 -20.20
C LEU A 196 22.89 -5.06 -19.91
N GLY A 197 23.74 -4.51 -19.04
CA GLY A 197 25.12 -4.95 -18.86
C GLY A 197 25.95 -4.74 -20.13
N THR A 198 26.75 -5.74 -20.51
CA THR A 198 27.50 -5.76 -21.78
C THR A 198 26.73 -6.46 -22.91
N ASN A 199 25.48 -6.87 -22.67
CA ASN A 199 24.74 -7.69 -23.61
C ASN A 199 24.06 -6.85 -24.69
N THR A 200 24.09 -7.41 -25.89
CA THR A 200 23.39 -6.91 -27.09
C THR A 200 22.68 -8.08 -27.73
N CYS A 201 21.78 -7.83 -28.69
CA CYS A 201 21.19 -8.92 -29.48
C CYS A 201 22.28 -9.85 -30.08
N ALA A 202 23.37 -9.25 -30.58
CA ALA A 202 24.49 -10.00 -31.15
C ALA A 202 25.24 -10.87 -30.12
N SER A 203 25.46 -10.37 -28.88
CA SER A 203 26.13 -11.17 -27.85
C SER A 203 25.29 -12.35 -27.36
N LEU A 204 23.96 -12.29 -27.53
CA LEU A 204 23.01 -13.37 -27.24
C LEU A 204 22.83 -14.35 -28.42
N GLY A 205 23.59 -14.18 -29.51
CA GLY A 205 23.49 -15.03 -30.70
C GLY A 205 22.22 -14.78 -31.53
N LEU A 206 21.56 -13.63 -31.33
CA LEU A 206 20.37 -13.23 -32.06
C LEU A 206 20.73 -12.29 -33.22
N PRO A 207 19.88 -12.18 -34.26
CA PRO A 207 20.04 -11.19 -35.32
C PRO A 207 20.14 -9.74 -34.79
N ALA A 208 20.56 -8.81 -35.65
CA ALA A 208 20.69 -7.39 -35.27
C ALA A 208 19.36 -6.81 -34.77
N GLY A 209 19.44 -5.72 -34.00
CA GLY A 209 18.27 -5.06 -33.42
C GLY A 209 18.60 -4.37 -32.10
N THR A 210 17.56 -4.00 -31.35
CA THR A 210 17.70 -3.32 -30.07
C THR A 210 17.30 -4.26 -28.95
N LEU A 211 18.25 -4.62 -28.08
CA LEU A 211 17.95 -5.37 -26.86
C LEU A 211 17.29 -4.41 -25.85
N THR A 212 16.23 -4.85 -25.18
CA THR A 212 15.55 -4.07 -24.14
C THR A 212 15.30 -4.95 -22.91
N CYS A 213 14.85 -4.35 -21.80
CA CYS A 213 14.54 -5.09 -20.59
C CYS A 213 13.02 -5.19 -20.32
N LYS A 214 12.54 -6.38 -19.96
CA LYS A 214 11.16 -6.58 -19.49
C LYS A 214 11.02 -6.10 -18.05
N SER A 215 9.79 -5.83 -17.60
CA SER A 215 9.46 -5.59 -16.18
C SER A 215 9.74 -6.80 -15.27
N THR A 216 9.97 -7.98 -15.86
CA THR A 216 10.38 -9.20 -15.17
C THR A 216 11.90 -9.38 -15.13
N CYS A 217 12.68 -8.37 -15.54
CA CYS A 217 14.14 -8.37 -15.53
C CYS A 217 14.78 -9.51 -16.32
N GLN A 218 14.12 -9.85 -17.43
CA GLN A 218 14.61 -10.72 -18.49
C GLN A 218 14.79 -9.89 -19.75
N TYR A 219 15.77 -10.27 -20.58
CA TYR A 219 15.96 -9.62 -21.86
C TYR A 219 14.70 -9.75 -22.74
N GLU A 220 14.26 -8.63 -23.30
CA GLU A 220 13.28 -8.60 -24.38
C GLU A 220 14.03 -8.71 -25.71
N THR A 221 13.83 -9.86 -26.35
CA THR A 221 14.52 -10.25 -27.58
C THR A 221 13.63 -10.16 -28.81
N ALA A 222 12.34 -9.82 -28.66
CA ALA A 222 11.43 -9.62 -29.80
C ALA A 222 11.94 -8.54 -30.76
N ASN A 223 12.71 -7.57 -30.26
CA ASN A 223 13.31 -6.49 -31.02
C ASN A 223 14.67 -6.85 -31.66
N CYS A 224 15.15 -8.09 -31.49
CA CYS A 224 16.43 -8.60 -32.00
C CYS A 224 16.28 -9.34 -33.35
N ASN A 225 15.43 -8.84 -34.26
CA ASN A 225 15.15 -9.50 -35.53
C ASN A 225 15.15 -8.53 -36.74
N VAL A 226 16.24 -7.78 -36.92
CA VAL A 226 16.38 -6.76 -37.98
C VAL A 226 17.43 -7.17 -39.04
N LEU A 227 17.63 -8.47 -39.27
CA LEU A 227 18.36 -8.96 -40.45
C LEU A 227 17.42 -9.80 -41.30
N SER A 228 16.94 -9.23 -42.40
CA SER A 228 16.19 -9.93 -43.43
C SER A 228 17.00 -9.95 -44.71
N GLN A 229 17.49 -11.12 -45.09
CA GLN A 229 18.17 -11.30 -46.37
C GLN A 229 17.12 -11.38 -47.46
N ASN A 230 16.98 -10.27 -48.20
CA ASN A 230 15.94 -10.11 -49.21
C ASN A 230 16.41 -10.37 -50.64
N GLY A 231 17.52 -11.11 -50.82
CA GLY A 231 18.11 -11.44 -52.12
C GLY A 231 17.84 -12.88 -52.58
N THR A 232 18.50 -13.26 -53.66
CA THR A 232 18.53 -14.57 -54.30
C THR A 232 19.89 -15.24 -54.07
N PRO A 233 20.11 -16.48 -54.55
CA PRO A 233 21.46 -17.07 -54.57
C PRO A 233 22.43 -16.37 -55.56
N GLY A 234 21.93 -15.47 -56.40
CA GLY A 234 22.73 -14.69 -57.36
C GLY A 234 23.28 -13.40 -56.76
N GLU A 235 23.75 -12.51 -57.63
CA GLU A 235 24.07 -11.13 -57.25
C GLU A 235 22.77 -10.33 -57.07
N ASP A 236 22.63 -9.67 -55.92
CA ASP A 236 21.57 -8.71 -55.65
C ASP A 236 22.17 -7.46 -55.01
N ARG A 237 21.73 -6.30 -55.48
CA ARG A 237 22.21 -4.99 -55.04
C ARG A 237 21.02 -4.14 -54.65
N ALA A 238 20.92 -3.75 -53.39
CA ALA A 238 20.05 -2.65 -52.99
C ALA A 238 20.78 -1.33 -53.24
N LEU A 239 20.17 -0.43 -54.01
CA LEU A 239 20.81 0.80 -54.50
C LEU A 239 20.30 2.05 -53.80
N ASP A 240 19.02 2.11 -53.45
CA ASP A 240 18.41 3.24 -52.76
C ASP A 240 17.21 2.81 -51.91
N ALA A 241 16.82 3.66 -50.97
CA ALA A 241 15.74 3.39 -50.04
C ALA A 241 14.92 4.66 -49.69
N ALA A 242 13.60 4.53 -49.61
CA ALA A 242 12.71 5.61 -49.18
C ALA A 242 11.69 5.13 -48.14
N MET A 243 11.40 5.98 -47.14
CA MET A 243 10.43 5.68 -46.09
C MET A 243 9.05 6.25 -46.44
N THR A 244 8.04 5.38 -46.38
CA THR A 244 6.63 5.73 -46.56
C THR A 244 6.05 6.39 -45.30
N ALA A 245 4.95 7.14 -45.44
CA ALA A 245 4.30 7.84 -44.33
C ALA A 245 3.74 6.92 -43.22
N ASP A 246 3.45 5.66 -43.56
CA ASP A 246 3.06 4.59 -42.64
C ASP A 246 4.25 3.75 -42.15
N HIS A 247 5.46 4.33 -42.18
CA HIS A 247 6.71 3.77 -41.65
C HIS A 247 7.12 2.42 -42.25
N GLN A 248 6.78 2.16 -43.53
CA GLN A 248 7.34 1.05 -44.29
C GLN A 248 8.51 1.54 -45.15
N LEU A 249 9.46 0.65 -45.44
CA LEU A 249 10.62 0.97 -46.26
C LEU A 249 10.41 0.46 -47.69
N ILE A 250 10.62 1.32 -48.68
CA ILE A 250 10.73 0.94 -50.09
C ILE A 250 12.22 0.81 -50.41
N LEU A 251 12.63 -0.35 -50.90
CA LEU A 251 13.97 -0.62 -51.39
C LEU A 251 13.92 -0.79 -52.89
N VAL A 252 14.87 -0.18 -53.58
CA VAL A 252 15.07 -0.38 -55.02
C VAL A 252 16.46 -0.88 -55.31
N GLY A 253 16.60 -1.61 -56.40
CA GLY A 253 17.89 -2.15 -56.76
C GLY A 253 17.84 -3.07 -57.97
N ALA A 254 18.76 -4.03 -57.99
CA ALA A 254 18.93 -5.01 -59.04
C ALA A 254 19.06 -6.42 -58.46
N THR A 255 18.49 -7.41 -59.14
CA THR A 255 18.62 -8.84 -58.79
C THR A 255 18.86 -9.67 -60.04
N SER A 256 19.74 -10.67 -59.94
CA SER A 256 20.03 -11.60 -61.05
C SER A 256 19.14 -12.86 -61.04
N GLY A 257 18.13 -12.90 -60.18
CA GLY A 257 17.23 -14.04 -60.04
C GLY A 257 15.79 -13.63 -59.75
N GLY A 258 14.89 -14.63 -59.79
CA GLY A 258 13.50 -14.42 -59.40
C GLY A 258 13.39 -14.11 -57.91
N LEU A 259 12.57 -13.11 -57.56
CA LEU A 259 12.44 -12.60 -56.20
C LEU A 259 10.96 -12.60 -55.77
N ASP A 260 10.68 -13.08 -54.56
CA ASP A 260 9.35 -13.05 -53.94
C ASP A 260 8.23 -13.73 -54.78
N GLY A 261 8.59 -14.78 -55.51
CA GLY A 261 7.66 -15.51 -56.37
C GLY A 261 7.48 -14.94 -57.77
N GLU A 262 8.08 -13.78 -58.08
CA GLU A 262 8.20 -13.28 -59.44
C GLU A 262 9.41 -13.93 -60.14
N ALA A 263 9.23 -14.34 -61.40
CA ALA A 263 10.29 -14.95 -62.20
C ALA A 263 11.23 -13.87 -62.75
N ALA A 264 12.52 -14.20 -62.86
CA ALA A 264 13.48 -13.33 -63.52
C ALA A 264 13.07 -13.04 -64.97
N LEU A 265 13.19 -11.79 -65.40
CA LEU A 265 12.82 -11.31 -66.73
C LEU A 265 14.04 -11.33 -67.67
N GLY A 266 15.23 -11.10 -67.13
CA GLY A 266 16.49 -11.00 -67.89
C GLY A 266 17.74 -11.45 -67.13
N LEU A 267 18.87 -10.84 -67.46
CA LEU A 267 20.17 -11.11 -66.82
C LEU A 267 20.27 -10.46 -65.43
N SER A 268 19.67 -9.29 -65.29
CA SER A 268 19.50 -8.56 -64.04
C SER A 268 18.22 -7.75 -64.17
N ASP A 269 17.35 -7.82 -63.17
CA ASP A 269 16.07 -7.13 -63.15
C ASP A 269 16.10 -6.03 -62.10
N GLY A 270 15.56 -4.86 -62.45
CA GLY A 270 15.27 -3.84 -61.47
C GLY A 270 14.19 -4.36 -60.51
N PHE A 271 14.34 -4.17 -59.20
CA PHE A 271 13.29 -4.51 -58.25
C PHE A 271 12.83 -3.29 -57.45
N VAL A 272 11.58 -3.35 -57.02
CA VAL A 272 11.03 -2.50 -55.96
C VAL A 272 10.41 -3.44 -54.93
N THR A 273 10.85 -3.36 -53.68
CA THR A 273 10.28 -4.15 -52.60
C THR A 273 9.87 -3.25 -51.44
N ARG A 274 8.72 -3.56 -50.84
CA ARG A 274 8.25 -2.90 -49.62
C ARG A 274 8.45 -3.83 -48.45
N VAL A 275 9.10 -3.35 -47.41
CA VAL A 275 9.41 -4.13 -46.22
C VAL A 275 8.90 -3.45 -44.96
N ASN A 276 8.48 -4.25 -43.99
CA ASN A 276 8.18 -3.80 -42.63
C ASN A 276 9.48 -3.72 -41.83
N PRO A 277 9.96 -2.51 -41.49
CA PRO A 277 11.27 -2.34 -40.84
C PRO A 277 11.30 -2.86 -39.40
N ALA A 278 10.15 -3.04 -38.73
CA ALA A 278 10.10 -3.57 -37.37
C ALA A 278 10.28 -5.10 -37.32
N THR A 279 9.91 -5.80 -38.39
CA THR A 279 9.92 -7.27 -38.44
C THR A 279 10.86 -7.85 -39.48
N GLY A 280 11.36 -7.01 -40.41
CA GLY A 280 12.12 -7.44 -41.58
C GLY A 280 11.27 -8.15 -42.66
N ALA A 281 9.94 -8.25 -42.47
CA ALA A 281 9.07 -8.95 -43.41
C ALA A 281 8.91 -8.18 -44.73
N ARG A 282 9.05 -8.88 -45.86
CA ARG A 282 8.63 -8.37 -47.18
C ARG A 282 7.11 -8.33 -47.24
N LEU A 283 6.56 -7.19 -47.61
CA LEU A 283 5.13 -6.98 -47.83
C LEU A 283 4.76 -7.28 -49.27
N TRP A 284 5.58 -6.84 -50.22
CA TRP A 284 5.48 -7.15 -51.64
C TRP A 284 6.77 -6.82 -52.37
N THR A 285 6.95 -7.41 -53.55
CA THR A 285 8.05 -7.13 -54.48
C THR A 285 7.51 -7.09 -55.89
N HIS A 286 8.08 -6.21 -56.72
CA HIS A 286 7.86 -6.18 -58.16
C HIS A 286 9.20 -6.11 -58.89
N LEU A 287 9.39 -7.03 -59.83
CA LEU A 287 10.45 -7.03 -60.80
C LEU A 287 10.03 -6.24 -62.04
N MET A 288 10.95 -5.42 -62.53
CA MET A 288 10.79 -4.62 -63.72
C MET A 288 12.06 -4.68 -64.55
N GLY A 289 11.90 -4.91 -65.84
CA GLY A 289 13.05 -5.07 -66.71
C GLY A 289 12.68 -5.61 -68.06
N THR A 290 13.72 -6.02 -68.75
CA THR A 290 13.73 -6.57 -70.10
C THR A 290 14.43 -7.93 -70.07
N THR A 291 14.75 -8.50 -71.22
CA THR A 291 15.64 -9.67 -71.26
C THR A 291 17.12 -9.32 -71.01
N GLY A 292 17.44 -8.03 -70.90
CA GLY A 292 18.79 -7.49 -70.71
C GLY A 292 19.19 -7.34 -69.24
N ALA A 293 20.08 -6.38 -68.97
CA ALA A 293 20.42 -5.96 -67.62
C ALA A 293 19.72 -4.64 -67.31
N ASP A 294 18.93 -4.64 -66.25
CA ASP A 294 18.07 -3.56 -65.81
C ASP A 294 18.34 -3.30 -64.31
N GLU A 295 18.36 -2.03 -63.91
CA GLU A 295 18.63 -1.60 -62.53
C GLU A 295 17.67 -0.48 -62.13
N ALA A 296 17.05 -0.59 -60.96
CA ALA A 296 16.33 0.50 -60.31
C ALA A 296 17.30 1.26 -59.38
N ASN A 297 17.80 2.41 -59.85
CA ASN A 297 18.92 3.12 -59.23
C ASN A 297 18.52 4.08 -58.10
N SER A 298 17.33 4.66 -58.16
CA SER A 298 16.85 5.60 -57.12
C SER A 298 15.34 5.63 -57.02
N VAL A 299 14.84 5.95 -55.82
CA VAL A 299 13.41 6.00 -55.50
C VAL A 299 13.04 7.28 -54.76
N ALA A 300 11.90 7.86 -55.13
CA ALA A 300 11.29 8.98 -54.43
C ALA A 300 9.79 8.73 -54.20
N LEU A 301 9.25 9.32 -53.14
CA LEU A 301 7.85 9.23 -52.77
C LEU A 301 7.22 10.63 -52.75
N ASP A 302 5.97 10.75 -53.19
CA ASP A 302 5.19 11.97 -52.97
C ASP A 302 4.33 11.89 -51.70
N ALA A 303 3.66 13.01 -51.35
CA ALA A 303 2.82 13.09 -50.16
C ALA A 303 1.56 12.21 -50.22
N ALA A 304 1.17 11.74 -51.41
CA ALA A 304 0.07 10.79 -51.58
C ALA A 304 0.55 9.33 -51.46
N GLY A 305 1.86 9.10 -51.34
CA GLY A 305 2.46 7.77 -51.25
C GLY A 305 2.75 7.10 -52.59
N ASN A 306 2.70 7.84 -53.71
CA ASN A 306 3.08 7.29 -55.01
C ASN A 306 4.60 7.09 -55.07
N ILE A 307 5.02 6.01 -55.73
CA ILE A 307 6.42 5.59 -55.84
C ILE A 307 6.95 5.95 -57.22
N TYR A 308 8.03 6.72 -57.27
CA TYR A 308 8.73 7.11 -58.49
C TYR A 308 10.11 6.48 -58.50
N VAL A 309 10.40 5.70 -59.53
CA VAL A 309 11.66 4.96 -59.66
C VAL A 309 12.39 5.42 -60.90
N THR A 310 13.70 5.64 -60.76
CA THR A 310 14.58 5.94 -61.89
C THR A 310 15.67 4.90 -61.97
N GLY A 311 16.16 4.65 -63.18
CA GLY A 311 17.00 3.48 -63.42
C GLY A 311 17.55 3.42 -64.83
N THR A 312 18.21 2.30 -65.12
CA THR A 312 18.72 1.96 -66.44
C THR A 312 18.05 0.68 -66.92
N THR A 313 17.77 0.61 -68.22
CA THR A 313 17.20 -0.59 -68.84
C THR A 313 17.99 -1.01 -70.06
N GLY A 314 18.04 -2.32 -70.32
CA GLY A 314 18.73 -2.91 -71.47
C GLY A 314 17.94 -2.83 -72.78
N GLY A 315 16.72 -2.29 -72.75
CA GLY A 315 15.83 -2.21 -73.90
C GLY A 315 14.50 -1.55 -73.58
N ALA A 316 13.50 -1.79 -74.42
CA ALA A 316 12.15 -1.28 -74.19
C ALA A 316 11.43 -2.09 -73.10
N LEU A 317 10.96 -1.42 -72.06
CA LEU A 317 10.11 -2.04 -71.04
C LEU A 317 8.77 -2.50 -71.64
N PRO A 318 8.11 -3.53 -71.07
CA PRO A 318 6.80 -3.98 -71.52
C PRO A 318 5.79 -2.84 -71.61
N GLY A 319 5.18 -2.65 -72.79
CA GLY A 319 4.18 -1.59 -73.03
C GLY A 319 4.76 -0.24 -73.48
N PHE A 320 6.09 -0.13 -73.62
CA PHE A 320 6.77 1.07 -74.09
C PHE A 320 7.59 0.77 -75.35
N THR A 321 7.90 1.82 -76.12
CA THR A 321 8.80 1.73 -77.28
C THR A 321 10.11 2.45 -76.97
N SER A 322 11.24 1.79 -77.21
CA SER A 322 12.55 2.46 -77.25
C SER A 322 12.56 3.41 -78.45
N VAL A 323 12.87 4.70 -78.21
CA VAL A 323 12.96 5.74 -79.24
C VAL A 323 14.38 5.93 -79.74
#